data_AF-A0A1G6BKE7-F1
#
_entry.id   AF-A0A1G6BKE7-F1
#
_cell.length_a   1.000
_cell.length_b   1.000
_cell.length_c   1.000
_cell.angle_alpha   90.00
_cell.angle_beta   90.00
_cell.angle_gamma   90.00
#
_symmetry.space_group_name_H-M   'P 1'
#
loop_
_entity.id
_entity.type
_entity.pdbx_description
1 polymer ?
#
loop_
_entity_poly.entity_id
_entity_poly.type
_entity_poly.pdbx_seq_one_letter_code
_entity_poly.pdbx_strand_id
1 'polypeptide(L)'
;MSTNKNNLSMHEFYEHLSKKNRAKVLQFLQDGILKDVQENDLISIYKDLLLLRDHDIIDYLTKEVSPLPTEIFSVDYNNINNRRFVFEVLDKHSKNLDLSTDESCCALFEIACQVECFSIITSMISKSQAKDNYKKLVIGSYKMLQLTKKIKKEDLTDDMIVSFFVEAALSRDGMQRIEALRLMNYDIHTLTKDGKDVCGVLEETISTIRYPKNKSGALKQRQDLNMITYIKNIDNHDASDKEEVVLGKAGKLAILIVIIAVIIFGIFAIKATTSDSSSSTVTADTTISTTE
;
A
#
# COMPACT_ATOMS: atom_id res chain seq x y z
N MET A 1 -43.36 10.74 -25.36
CA MET A 1 -42.40 10.75 -26.48
C MET A 1 -40.94 11.01 -26.03
N SER A 2 -40.60 10.90 -24.73
CA SER A 2 -39.24 11.19 -24.21
C SER A 2 -38.29 9.99 -24.10
N THR A 3 -38.76 8.77 -24.30
CA THR A 3 -37.96 7.55 -24.06
C THR A 3 -36.86 7.31 -25.09
N ASN A 4 -36.97 7.83 -26.32
CA ASN A 4 -36.00 7.54 -27.39
C ASN A 4 -34.75 8.45 -27.34
N LYS A 5 -34.87 9.67 -26.79
CA LYS A 5 -33.74 10.61 -26.69
C LYS A 5 -32.80 10.23 -25.54
N ASN A 6 -33.36 9.80 -24.40
CA ASN A 6 -32.58 9.39 -23.23
C ASN A 6 -31.83 8.06 -23.46
N ASN A 7 -32.41 7.12 -24.20
CA ASN A 7 -31.73 5.88 -24.56
C ASN A 7 -30.53 6.12 -25.50
N LEU A 8 -30.65 7.08 -26.42
CA LEU A 8 -29.55 7.45 -27.32
C LEU A 8 -28.41 8.15 -26.57
N SER A 9 -28.73 9.09 -25.66
CA SER A 9 -27.71 9.78 -24.86
C SER A 9 -26.97 8.86 -23.89
N MET A 10 -27.66 7.87 -23.30
CA MET A 10 -26.99 6.85 -22.47
C MET A 10 -26.05 5.98 -23.29
N HIS A 11 -26.46 5.57 -24.49
CA HIS A 11 -25.60 4.79 -25.39
C HIS A 11 -24.34 5.58 -25.78
N GLU A 12 -24.50 6.85 -26.17
CA GLU A 12 -23.39 7.75 -26.49
C GLU A 12 -22.46 7.97 -25.28
N PHE A 13 -23.01 8.12 -24.08
CA PHE A 13 -22.23 8.22 -22.85
C PHE A 13 -21.35 6.99 -22.63
N TYR A 14 -21.92 5.77 -22.70
CA TYR A 14 -21.16 4.53 -22.58
C TYR A 14 -20.12 4.36 -23.67
N GLU A 15 -20.44 4.77 -24.91
CA GLU A 15 -19.49 4.77 -26.01
C GLU A 15 -18.28 5.67 -25.70
N HIS A 16 -18.52 6.91 -25.27
CA HIS A 16 -17.47 7.84 -24.90
C HIS A 16 -16.66 7.42 -23.67
N LEU A 17 -17.32 6.80 -22.69
CA LEU A 17 -16.69 6.21 -21.52
C LEU A 17 -15.74 5.08 -21.92
N SER A 18 -16.19 4.16 -22.77
CA SER A 18 -15.38 3.05 -23.29
C SER A 18 -14.17 3.53 -24.11
N LYS A 19 -14.35 4.60 -24.89
CA LYS A 19 -13.30 5.26 -25.68
C LYS A 19 -12.40 6.18 -24.85
N LYS A 20 -12.66 6.31 -23.55
CA LYS A 20 -11.94 7.18 -22.61
C LYS A 20 -11.91 8.65 -23.03
N ASN A 21 -12.98 9.13 -23.67
CA ASN A 21 -13.11 10.53 -24.07
C ASN A 21 -13.54 11.40 -22.88
N ARG A 22 -12.56 11.83 -22.07
CA ARG A 22 -12.77 12.59 -20.83
C ARG A 22 -13.63 13.83 -21.00
N ALA A 23 -13.35 14.64 -22.03
CA ALA A 23 -14.08 15.89 -22.26
C ALA A 23 -15.56 15.64 -22.54
N LYS A 24 -15.88 14.63 -23.37
CA LYS A 24 -17.28 14.27 -23.65
C LYS A 24 -17.96 13.64 -22.46
N VAL A 25 -17.27 12.75 -21.75
CA VAL A 25 -17.78 12.15 -20.51
C VAL A 25 -18.12 13.26 -19.49
N LEU A 26 -17.22 14.21 -19.25
CA LEU A 26 -17.47 15.32 -18.35
C LEU A 26 -18.67 16.17 -18.79
N GLN A 27 -18.82 16.42 -20.09
CA GLN A 27 -19.99 17.13 -20.62
C GLN A 27 -21.29 16.38 -20.29
N PHE A 28 -21.37 15.07 -20.57
CA PHE A 28 -22.54 14.26 -20.23
C PHE A 28 -22.83 14.23 -18.73
N LEU A 29 -21.78 14.16 -17.90
CA LEU A 29 -21.91 14.25 -16.45
C LEU A 29 -22.56 15.58 -16.05
N GLN A 30 -22.06 16.70 -16.55
CA GLN A 30 -22.60 18.04 -16.29
C GLN A 30 -24.05 18.21 -16.78
N ASP A 31 -24.44 17.51 -17.84
CA ASP A 31 -25.81 17.46 -18.33
C ASP A 31 -26.75 16.59 -17.46
N GLY A 32 -26.23 15.96 -16.41
CA GLY A 32 -27.00 15.21 -15.43
C GLY A 32 -27.28 13.76 -15.80
N ILE A 33 -26.50 13.16 -16.71
CA ILE A 33 -26.72 11.80 -17.25
C ILE A 33 -26.84 10.72 -16.17
N LEU A 34 -26.21 10.92 -15.00
CA LEU A 34 -26.24 9.95 -13.89
C LEU A 34 -27.63 9.79 -13.26
N LYS A 35 -28.55 10.77 -13.43
CA LYS A 35 -29.93 10.68 -12.93
C LYS A 35 -30.77 9.64 -13.66
N ASP A 36 -30.34 9.26 -14.87
CA ASP A 36 -30.99 8.27 -15.71
C ASP A 36 -30.41 6.86 -15.52
N VAL A 37 -29.38 6.71 -14.68
CA VAL A 37 -28.73 5.43 -14.39
C VAL A 37 -29.46 4.71 -13.24
N GLN A 38 -29.64 3.40 -13.36
CA GLN A 38 -30.19 2.59 -12.28
C GLN A 38 -29.21 2.52 -11.10
N GLU A 39 -29.74 2.58 -9.87
CA GLU A 39 -28.93 2.59 -8.65
C GLU A 39 -27.92 1.43 -8.58
N ASN A 40 -28.35 0.23 -9.03
CA ASN A 40 -27.51 -0.97 -9.05
C ASN A 40 -26.29 -0.86 -9.99
N ASP A 41 -26.34 0.02 -10.99
CA ASP A 41 -25.28 0.21 -11.98
C ASP A 41 -24.32 1.35 -11.59
N LEU A 42 -24.70 2.23 -10.66
CA LEU A 42 -23.95 3.45 -10.33
C LEU A 42 -22.52 3.15 -9.87
N ILE A 43 -22.33 2.15 -9.01
CA ILE A 43 -20.98 1.79 -8.53
C ILE A 43 -20.07 1.35 -9.67
N SER A 44 -20.60 0.61 -10.66
CA SER A 44 -19.82 0.21 -11.83
C SER A 44 -19.43 1.42 -12.67
N ILE A 45 -20.36 2.34 -12.90
CA ILE A 45 -20.08 3.57 -13.65
C ILE A 45 -19.06 4.45 -12.92
N TYR A 46 -19.17 4.61 -11.60
CA TYR A 46 -18.21 5.40 -10.83
C TYR A 46 -16.81 4.82 -10.89
N LYS A 47 -16.67 3.49 -10.89
CA LYS A 47 -15.39 2.81 -11.13
C LYS A 47 -14.83 3.15 -12.52
N ASP A 48 -15.65 3.07 -13.56
CA ASP A 48 -15.23 3.38 -14.91
C ASP A 48 -14.80 4.87 -15.05
N LEU A 49 -15.53 5.78 -14.40
CA LEU A 49 -15.18 7.19 -14.32
C LEU A 49 -13.86 7.42 -13.57
N LEU A 50 -13.62 6.71 -12.45
CA LEU A 50 -12.35 6.75 -11.74
C LEU A 50 -11.19 6.27 -12.64
N LEU A 51 -11.41 5.24 -13.46
CA LEU A 51 -10.42 4.69 -14.38
C LEU A 51 -10.08 5.60 -15.57
N LEU A 52 -10.87 6.64 -15.83
CA LEU A 52 -10.49 7.71 -16.76
C LEU A 52 -9.31 8.53 -16.25
N ARG A 53 -9.05 8.51 -14.93
CA ARG A 53 -7.97 9.23 -14.25
C ARG A 53 -7.97 10.72 -14.61
N ASP A 54 -9.13 11.34 -14.44
CA ASP A 54 -9.38 12.75 -14.74
C ASP A 54 -9.90 13.46 -13.49
N HIS A 55 -9.19 14.50 -13.06
CA HIS A 55 -9.50 15.21 -11.82
C HIS A 55 -10.81 16.02 -11.91
N ASP A 56 -11.17 16.54 -13.07
CA ASP A 56 -12.40 17.33 -13.23
C ASP A 56 -13.64 16.43 -13.12
N ILE A 57 -13.53 15.19 -13.61
CA ILE A 57 -14.57 14.16 -13.45
C ILE A 57 -14.76 13.79 -11.97
N ILE A 58 -13.67 13.63 -11.20
CA ILE A 58 -13.77 13.34 -9.76
C ILE A 58 -14.28 14.55 -8.97
N ASP A 59 -13.85 15.76 -9.35
CA ASP A 59 -14.35 17.01 -8.77
C ASP A 59 -15.86 17.19 -9.02
N TYR A 60 -16.37 16.69 -10.14
CA TYR A 60 -17.80 16.61 -10.40
C TYR A 60 -18.47 15.56 -9.51
N LEU A 61 -17.95 14.32 -9.50
CA LEU A 61 -18.53 13.22 -8.72
C LEU A 61 -18.60 13.53 -7.23
N THR A 62 -17.58 14.16 -6.66
CA THR A 62 -17.57 14.54 -5.22
C THR A 62 -18.61 15.58 -4.83
N LYS A 63 -19.18 16.32 -5.81
CA LYS A 63 -20.26 17.28 -5.57
C LYS A 63 -21.63 16.62 -5.65
N GLU A 64 -21.81 15.72 -6.61
CA GLU A 64 -23.08 15.01 -6.83
C GLU A 64 -23.27 13.81 -5.90
N VAL A 65 -22.16 13.12 -5.59
CA VAL A 65 -22.11 11.86 -4.85
C VAL A 65 -21.17 12.06 -3.66
N SER A 66 -21.72 12.65 -2.59
CA SER A 66 -20.99 12.84 -1.33
C SER A 66 -21.78 12.20 -0.18
N PRO A 67 -21.20 11.23 0.54
CA PRO A 67 -19.84 10.73 0.39
C PRO A 67 -19.64 9.82 -0.84
N LEU A 68 -18.40 9.75 -1.35
CA LEU A 68 -17.94 8.80 -2.35
C LEU A 68 -17.91 7.38 -1.73
N PRO A 69 -18.60 6.41 -2.33
CA PRO A 69 -18.56 5.02 -1.87
C PRO A 69 -17.15 4.45 -1.96
N THR A 70 -16.72 3.71 -0.94
CA THR A 70 -15.34 3.17 -0.89
C THR A 70 -15.11 2.13 -1.99
N GLU A 71 -16.15 1.44 -2.42
CA GLU A 71 -16.13 0.40 -3.45
C GLU A 71 -15.59 0.91 -4.78
N ILE A 72 -15.73 2.21 -5.08
CA ILE A 72 -15.25 2.80 -6.35
C ILE A 72 -13.73 2.67 -6.50
N PHE A 73 -13.00 2.61 -5.37
CA PHE A 73 -11.56 2.48 -5.34
C PHE A 73 -11.07 1.03 -5.48
N SER A 74 -11.95 0.04 -5.65
CA SER A 74 -11.53 -1.34 -5.91
C SER A 74 -11.05 -1.50 -7.36
N VAL A 75 -9.81 -1.09 -7.62
CA VAL A 75 -9.11 -1.12 -8.92
C VAL A 75 -7.82 -1.92 -8.85
N ASP A 76 -7.23 -2.25 -10.01
CA ASP A 76 -5.92 -2.89 -10.06
C ASP A 76 -4.81 -1.90 -9.67
N TYR A 77 -4.24 -2.10 -8.48
CA TYR A 77 -3.13 -1.32 -7.92
C TYR A 77 -1.74 -1.77 -8.37
N ASN A 78 -1.62 -2.88 -9.10
CA ASN A 78 -0.38 -3.20 -9.81
C ASN A 78 -0.10 -2.20 -10.93
N ASN A 79 -1.17 -1.57 -11.46
CA ASN A 79 -1.04 -0.45 -12.36
C ASN A 79 -0.62 0.82 -11.61
N ILE A 80 0.60 1.29 -11.86
CA ILE A 80 1.17 2.47 -11.20
C ILE A 80 0.36 3.76 -11.42
N ASN A 81 -0.31 3.89 -12.57
CA ASN A 81 -1.13 5.07 -12.87
C ASN A 81 -2.42 5.06 -12.05
N ASN A 82 -3.03 3.88 -11.84
CA ASN A 82 -4.18 3.75 -10.96
C ASN A 82 -3.79 4.06 -9.52
N ARG A 83 -2.69 3.45 -9.05
CA ARG A 83 -2.18 3.67 -7.69
C ARG A 83 -1.92 5.15 -7.41
N ARG A 84 -1.22 5.83 -8.32
CA ARG A 84 -0.93 7.26 -8.20
C ARG A 84 -2.20 8.11 -8.22
N PHE A 85 -3.10 7.85 -9.18
CA PHE A 85 -4.31 8.64 -9.29
C PHE A 85 -5.22 8.48 -8.07
N VAL A 86 -5.40 7.24 -7.57
CA VAL A 86 -6.17 7.00 -6.35
C VAL A 86 -5.53 7.71 -5.16
N PHE A 87 -4.20 7.66 -5.00
CA PHE A 87 -3.51 8.46 -3.97
C PHE A 87 -3.89 9.95 -4.05
N GLU A 88 -3.82 10.55 -5.24
CA GLU A 88 -4.15 11.97 -5.44
C GLU A 88 -5.62 12.26 -5.09
N VAL A 89 -6.55 11.37 -5.46
CA VAL A 89 -7.98 11.50 -5.12
C VAL A 89 -8.21 11.41 -3.61
N LEU A 90 -7.63 10.42 -2.93
CA LEU A 90 -7.78 10.25 -1.49
C LEU A 90 -7.23 11.44 -0.70
N ASP A 91 -6.07 11.97 -1.12
CA ASP A 91 -5.43 13.09 -0.45
C ASP A 91 -6.24 14.40 -0.63
N LYS A 92 -6.67 14.68 -1.87
CA LYS A 92 -7.44 15.89 -2.21
C LYS A 92 -8.86 15.86 -1.63
N HIS A 93 -9.54 14.71 -1.68
CA HIS A 93 -10.97 14.57 -1.35
C HIS A 93 -11.23 13.83 -0.03
N SER A 94 -10.28 13.84 0.89
CA SER A 94 -10.36 13.15 2.18
C SER A 94 -11.64 13.36 3.00
N LYS A 95 -12.31 14.50 2.83
CA LYS A 95 -13.57 14.85 3.53
C LYS A 95 -14.82 14.29 2.86
N ASN A 96 -14.72 13.86 1.60
CA ASN A 96 -15.82 13.36 0.80
C ASN A 96 -15.83 11.82 0.75
N LEU A 97 -15.00 11.13 1.53
CA LEU A 97 -14.93 9.66 1.51
C LEU A 97 -15.95 9.06 2.46
N ASP A 98 -16.57 7.95 2.05
CA ASP A 98 -17.50 7.23 2.92
C ASP A 98 -16.75 6.51 4.05
N LEU A 99 -17.03 6.95 5.27
CA LEU A 99 -16.55 6.38 6.53
C LEU A 99 -17.71 6.08 7.48
N SER A 100 -18.93 5.90 6.93
CA SER A 100 -20.16 5.74 7.72
C SER A 100 -20.27 4.37 8.39
N THR A 101 -19.63 3.34 7.83
CA THR A 101 -19.64 1.98 8.36
C THR A 101 -18.22 1.50 8.67
N ASP A 102 -18.13 0.49 9.56
CA ASP A 102 -16.85 -0.17 9.86
C ASP A 102 -16.28 -0.87 8.62
N GLU A 103 -17.14 -1.41 7.75
CA GLU A 103 -16.72 -2.06 6.50
C GLU A 103 -16.09 -1.05 5.52
N SER A 104 -16.74 0.11 5.32
CA SER A 104 -16.19 1.22 4.52
C SER A 104 -14.86 1.72 5.11
N CYS A 105 -14.79 1.87 6.44
CA CYS A 105 -13.55 2.25 7.12
C CYS A 105 -12.42 1.22 6.90
N CYS A 106 -12.72 -0.06 7.07
CA CYS A 106 -11.74 -1.13 6.89
C CYS A 106 -11.24 -1.16 5.45
N ALA A 107 -12.15 -1.16 4.46
CA ALA A 107 -11.79 -1.15 3.04
C ALA A 107 -10.94 0.07 2.67
N LEU A 108 -11.34 1.27 3.12
CA LEU A 108 -10.59 2.49 2.84
C LEU A 108 -9.19 2.46 3.46
N PHE A 109 -9.05 1.93 4.68
CA PHE A 109 -7.76 1.78 5.32
C PHE A 109 -6.82 0.87 4.51
N GLU A 110 -7.33 -0.24 3.97
CA GLU A 110 -6.55 -1.13 3.12
C GLU A 110 -6.10 -0.45 1.83
N ILE A 111 -7.03 0.24 1.17
CA ILE A 111 -6.76 1.03 -0.04
C ILE A 111 -5.70 2.10 0.25
N ALA A 112 -5.85 2.84 1.33
CA ALA A 112 -4.91 3.88 1.75
C ALA A 112 -3.52 3.29 2.02
N CYS A 113 -3.43 2.09 2.61
CA CYS A 113 -2.19 1.34 2.76
C CYS A 113 -1.57 0.95 1.41
N GLN A 114 -2.36 0.46 0.46
CA GLN A 114 -1.87 0.04 -0.86
C GLN A 114 -1.33 1.21 -1.70
N VAL A 115 -1.93 2.39 -1.58
CA VAL A 115 -1.49 3.60 -2.29
C VAL A 115 -0.56 4.49 -1.45
N GLU A 116 -0.23 4.07 -0.23
CA GLU A 116 0.57 4.80 0.76
C GLU A 116 0.06 6.24 1.05
N CYS A 117 -1.26 6.41 1.16
CA CYS A 117 -1.88 7.69 1.52
C CYS A 117 -1.74 7.96 3.04
N PHE A 118 -0.57 8.41 3.46
CA PHE A 118 -0.23 8.60 4.89
C PHE A 118 -1.15 9.58 5.63
N SER A 119 -1.71 10.57 4.94
CA SER A 119 -2.64 11.56 5.49
C SER A 119 -3.93 10.89 5.97
N ILE A 120 -4.56 10.07 5.11
CA ILE A 120 -5.74 9.26 5.44
C ILE A 120 -5.40 8.25 6.55
N ILE A 121 -4.32 7.48 6.40
CA ILE A 121 -3.93 6.47 7.40
C ILE A 121 -3.75 7.11 8.78
N THR A 122 -3.00 8.22 8.85
CA THR A 122 -2.78 8.93 10.12
C THR A 122 -4.09 9.45 10.72
N SER A 123 -4.98 10.01 9.89
CA SER A 123 -6.30 10.47 10.33
C SER A 123 -7.13 9.35 10.93
N MET A 124 -7.20 8.19 10.26
CA MET A 124 -7.95 7.02 10.73
C MET A 124 -7.38 6.44 12.02
N ILE A 125 -6.03 6.36 12.14
CA ILE A 125 -5.36 5.96 13.38
C ILE A 125 -5.71 6.92 14.53
N SER A 126 -5.69 8.23 14.29
CA SER A 126 -6.01 9.22 15.34
C SER A 126 -7.45 9.10 15.87
N LYS A 127 -8.35 8.62 15.01
CA LYS A 127 -9.77 8.37 15.31
C LYS A 127 -10.05 6.93 15.76
N SER A 128 -9.03 6.09 15.89
CA SER A 128 -9.15 4.69 16.33
C SER A 128 -10.06 3.86 15.41
N GLN A 129 -10.08 4.16 14.10
CA GLN A 129 -10.88 3.45 13.09
C GLN A 129 -10.09 2.31 12.44
N ALA A 130 -10.77 1.25 11.98
CA ALA A 130 -10.19 0.11 11.26
C ALA A 130 -9.03 -0.60 12.00
N LYS A 131 -9.14 -0.75 13.33
CA LYS A 131 -8.07 -1.29 14.19
C LYS A 131 -7.60 -2.67 13.76
N ASP A 132 -8.53 -3.54 13.34
CA ASP A 132 -8.25 -4.90 12.87
C ASP A 132 -7.29 -4.93 11.66
N ASN A 133 -7.22 -3.82 10.92
CA ASN A 133 -6.37 -3.69 9.74
C ASN A 133 -5.02 -3.01 10.01
N TYR A 134 -4.71 -2.57 11.24
CA TYR A 134 -3.42 -1.91 11.54
C TYR A 134 -2.21 -2.79 11.27
N LYS A 135 -2.38 -4.11 11.27
CA LYS A 135 -1.32 -5.05 10.90
C LYS A 135 -0.82 -4.85 9.46
N LYS A 136 -1.61 -4.24 8.57
CA LYS A 136 -1.17 -3.87 7.21
C LYS A 136 -0.09 -2.78 7.20
N LEU A 137 0.06 -2.01 8.28
CA LEU A 137 1.13 -1.02 8.40
C LEU A 137 2.51 -1.67 8.37
N VAL A 138 2.64 -2.87 8.95
CA VAL A 138 3.94 -3.54 9.10
C VAL A 138 4.44 -4.21 7.83
N ILE A 139 3.59 -4.41 6.82
CA ILE A 139 3.97 -5.01 5.52
C ILE A 139 4.27 -3.98 4.43
N GLY A 140 3.85 -2.72 4.63
CA GLY A 140 4.07 -1.61 3.69
C GLY A 140 5.49 -1.07 3.67
N SER A 141 5.73 0.16 3.21
CA SER A 141 7.06 0.78 3.35
C SER A 141 7.49 0.94 4.82
N TYR A 142 8.78 1.20 5.04
CA TYR A 142 9.28 1.51 6.38
C TYR A 142 8.58 2.72 7.01
N LYS A 143 8.15 3.69 6.19
CA LYS A 143 7.36 4.84 6.65
C LYS A 143 5.96 4.42 7.09
N MET A 144 5.33 3.44 6.44
CA MET A 144 4.08 2.84 6.94
C MET A 144 4.30 2.11 8.26
N LEU A 145 5.37 1.33 8.37
CA LEU A 145 5.70 0.63 9.62
C LEU A 145 5.86 1.63 10.77
N GLN A 146 6.52 2.77 10.55
CA GLN A 146 6.65 3.82 11.56
C GLN A 146 5.32 4.42 12.04
N LEU A 147 4.23 4.29 11.27
CA LEU A 147 2.91 4.77 11.71
C LEU A 147 2.32 3.94 12.85
N THR A 148 2.82 2.73 13.11
CA THR A 148 2.38 1.94 14.28
C THR A 148 2.62 2.70 15.59
N LYS A 149 3.68 3.52 15.67
CA LYS A 149 3.96 4.41 16.81
C LYS A 149 2.89 5.47 17.07
N LYS A 150 2.02 5.76 16.08
CA LYS A 150 0.93 6.73 16.23
C LYS A 150 -0.34 6.11 16.81
N ILE A 151 -0.39 4.79 16.94
CA ILE A 151 -1.51 4.09 17.59
C ILE A 151 -1.48 4.43 19.08
N LYS A 152 -2.63 4.83 19.63
CA LYS A 152 -2.73 5.14 21.05
C LYS A 152 -2.57 3.86 21.87
N LYS A 153 -1.97 3.95 23.06
CA LYS A 153 -1.71 2.76 23.88
C LYS A 153 -3.00 2.02 24.26
N GLU A 154 -4.07 2.76 24.50
CA GLU A 154 -5.40 2.21 24.82
C GLU A 154 -6.05 1.46 23.65
N ASP A 155 -5.62 1.71 22.42
CA ASP A 155 -6.11 1.03 21.21
C ASP A 155 -5.23 -0.16 20.81
N LEU A 156 -4.07 -0.33 21.44
CA LEU A 156 -3.09 -1.36 21.11
C LEU A 156 -3.30 -2.57 22.01
N THR A 157 -3.92 -3.63 21.46
CA THR A 157 -4.12 -4.89 22.18
C THR A 157 -2.93 -5.84 21.99
N ASP A 158 -2.80 -6.80 22.89
CA ASP A 158 -1.77 -7.84 22.80
C ASP A 158 -1.91 -8.69 21.52
N ASP A 159 -3.15 -9.04 21.14
CA ASP A 159 -3.47 -9.70 19.87
C ASP A 159 -2.95 -8.90 18.66
N MET A 160 -3.08 -7.55 18.69
CA MET A 160 -2.55 -6.69 17.63
C MET A 160 -1.02 -6.69 17.59
N ILE A 161 -0.35 -6.62 18.74
CA ILE A 161 1.12 -6.68 18.82
C ILE A 161 1.63 -8.00 18.25
N VAL A 162 1.03 -9.12 18.65
CA VAL A 162 1.36 -10.44 18.09
C VAL A 162 1.14 -10.45 16.58
N SER A 163 0.01 -9.92 16.10
CA SER A 163 -0.27 -9.83 14.67
C SER A 163 0.75 -8.98 13.89
N PHE A 164 1.31 -7.92 14.51
CA PHE A 164 2.35 -7.11 13.89
C PHE A 164 3.62 -7.92 13.66
N PHE A 165 4.05 -8.72 14.64
CA PHE A 165 5.22 -9.58 14.47
C PHE A 165 4.98 -10.70 13.46
N VAL A 166 3.79 -11.32 13.46
CA VAL A 166 3.43 -12.37 12.50
C VAL A 166 3.42 -11.84 11.06
N GLU A 167 2.75 -10.71 10.81
CA GLU A 167 2.71 -10.09 9.48
C GLU A 167 4.11 -9.59 9.06
N ALA A 168 4.91 -9.05 9.99
CA ALA A 168 6.30 -8.68 9.72
C ALA A 168 7.13 -9.90 9.31
N ALA A 169 7.03 -11.02 10.03
CA ALA A 169 7.75 -12.25 9.73
C ALA A 169 7.44 -12.80 8.33
N LEU A 170 6.17 -12.75 7.92
CA LEU A 170 5.72 -13.24 6.61
C LEU A 170 6.00 -12.29 5.45
N SER A 171 6.31 -11.03 5.74
CA SER A 171 6.54 -10.01 4.72
C SER A 171 7.93 -10.07 4.08
N ARG A 172 8.17 -9.20 3.08
CA ARG A 172 9.51 -9.01 2.52
C ARG A 172 10.40 -8.33 3.56
N ASP A 173 11.65 -8.79 3.67
CA ASP A 173 12.63 -8.24 4.64
C ASP A 173 12.16 -8.44 6.11
N GLY A 174 11.58 -9.62 6.39
CA GLY A 174 10.89 -9.91 7.65
C GLY A 174 11.77 -9.77 8.91
N MET A 175 13.03 -10.22 8.85
CA MET A 175 14.00 -10.02 9.94
C MET A 175 14.16 -8.53 10.27
N GLN A 176 14.39 -7.69 9.26
CA GLN A 176 14.58 -6.25 9.43
C GLN A 176 13.32 -5.57 10.00
N ARG A 177 12.13 -6.06 9.65
CA ARG A 177 10.87 -5.53 10.17
C ARG A 177 10.59 -5.95 11.60
N ILE A 178 10.93 -7.19 11.97
CA ILE A 178 10.88 -7.65 13.37
C ILE A 178 11.81 -6.79 14.23
N GLU A 179 13.06 -6.58 13.79
CA GLU A 179 13.99 -5.71 14.51
C GLU A 179 13.49 -4.27 14.59
N ALA A 180 12.89 -3.76 13.50
CA ALA A 180 12.27 -2.45 13.54
C ALA A 180 11.19 -2.37 14.63
N LEU A 181 10.26 -3.34 14.70
CA LEU A 181 9.23 -3.38 15.74
C LEU A 181 9.83 -3.42 17.15
N ARG A 182 10.88 -4.22 17.38
CA ARG A 182 11.60 -4.28 18.67
C ARG A 182 12.22 -2.94 19.04
N LEU A 183 12.87 -2.26 18.09
CA LEU A 183 13.40 -0.90 18.29
C LEU A 183 12.31 0.16 18.52
N MET A 184 11.06 -0.15 18.18
CA MET A 184 9.89 0.67 18.52
C MET A 184 9.29 0.33 19.89
N ASN A 185 9.91 -0.57 20.66
CA ASN A 185 9.48 -1.09 21.95
C ASN A 185 8.21 -1.94 21.91
N TYR A 186 7.91 -2.59 20.79
CA TYR A 186 6.96 -3.70 20.79
C TYR A 186 7.63 -4.93 21.41
N ASP A 187 6.96 -5.57 22.35
CA ASP A 187 7.47 -6.76 23.02
C ASP A 187 7.11 -8.01 22.20
N ILE A 188 8.13 -8.72 21.72
CA ILE A 188 7.97 -9.95 20.92
C ILE A 188 7.48 -11.13 21.77
N HIS A 189 7.61 -11.05 23.09
CA HIS A 189 7.15 -12.07 24.04
C HIS A 189 5.69 -11.87 24.47
N THR A 190 5.01 -10.87 23.90
CA THR A 190 3.57 -10.66 24.10
C THR A 190 2.79 -11.92 23.73
N LEU A 191 1.83 -12.28 24.58
CA LEU A 191 0.93 -13.41 24.35
C LEU A 191 -0.43 -12.89 23.91
N THR A 192 -1.08 -13.59 22.98
CA THR A 192 -2.49 -13.32 22.66
C THR A 192 -3.37 -13.55 23.88
N LYS A 193 -4.63 -13.09 23.81
CA LYS A 193 -5.64 -13.38 24.83
C LYS A 193 -5.85 -14.89 25.10
N ASP A 194 -5.55 -15.73 24.11
CA ASP A 194 -5.65 -17.19 24.19
C ASP A 194 -4.33 -17.85 24.68
N GLY A 195 -3.34 -17.05 25.07
CA GLY A 195 -2.06 -17.51 25.61
C GLY A 195 -1.04 -17.98 24.57
N LYS A 196 -1.23 -17.64 23.29
CA LYS A 196 -0.28 -18.01 22.22
C LYS A 196 0.77 -16.93 22.04
N ASP A 197 2.03 -17.32 21.94
CA ASP A 197 3.11 -16.41 21.57
C ASP A 197 3.15 -16.18 20.04
N VAL A 198 4.06 -15.30 19.59
CA VAL A 198 4.28 -15.00 18.17
C VAL A 198 4.61 -16.26 17.36
N CYS A 199 5.40 -17.18 17.90
CA CYS A 199 5.77 -18.41 17.20
C CYS A 199 4.57 -19.33 16.99
N GLY A 200 3.73 -19.53 18.01
CA GLY A 200 2.54 -20.36 17.93
C GLY A 200 1.54 -19.83 16.91
N VAL A 201 1.28 -18.51 16.91
CA VAL A 201 0.40 -17.89 15.90
C VAL A 201 1.01 -17.95 14.49
N LEU A 202 2.33 -17.78 14.35
CA LEU A 202 3.02 -17.90 13.08
C LEU A 202 2.99 -19.33 12.52
N GLU A 203 3.22 -20.34 13.37
CA GLU A 203 3.13 -21.76 13.01
C GLU A 203 1.71 -22.12 12.50
N GLU A 204 0.67 -21.68 13.21
CA GLU A 204 -0.71 -21.84 12.77
C GLU A 204 -0.96 -21.14 11.44
N THR A 205 -0.50 -19.90 11.29
CA THR A 205 -0.69 -19.11 10.07
C THR A 205 -0.02 -19.81 8.88
N ILE A 206 1.25 -20.22 9.01
CA ILE A 206 2.00 -20.94 7.96
C ILE A 206 1.29 -22.23 7.54
N SER A 207 0.68 -22.95 8.47
CA SER A 207 -0.04 -24.20 8.19
C SER A 207 -1.25 -24.01 7.26
N THR A 208 -1.83 -22.80 7.24
CA THR A 208 -2.98 -22.46 6.39
C THR A 208 -2.59 -21.91 5.01
N ILE A 209 -1.33 -21.50 4.82
CA ILE A 209 -0.86 -20.91 3.58
C ILE A 209 -0.74 -21.99 2.49
N ARG A 210 -1.41 -21.76 1.35
CA ARG A 210 -1.27 -22.59 0.15
C ARG A 210 -0.10 -22.10 -0.70
N TYR A 211 1.08 -22.66 -0.46
CA TYR A 211 2.25 -22.38 -1.28
C TYR A 211 2.12 -22.98 -2.70
N PRO A 212 2.55 -22.27 -3.76
CA PRO A 212 2.62 -22.83 -5.10
C PRO A 212 3.50 -24.09 -5.16
N LYS A 213 3.07 -25.11 -5.91
CA LYS A 213 3.83 -26.37 -6.10
C LYS A 213 4.99 -26.20 -7.10
N ASN A 214 5.90 -25.27 -6.82
CA ASN A 214 7.07 -24.98 -7.63
C ASN A 214 8.26 -24.56 -6.74
N LYS A 215 9.44 -24.36 -7.34
CA LYS A 215 10.67 -23.97 -6.62
C LYS A 215 10.50 -22.69 -5.80
N SER A 216 9.76 -21.70 -6.32
CA SER A 216 9.52 -20.43 -5.63
C SER A 216 8.65 -20.62 -4.38
N GLY A 217 7.60 -21.43 -4.46
CA GLY A 217 6.73 -21.74 -3.32
C GLY A 217 7.47 -22.51 -2.23
N ALA A 218 8.27 -23.51 -2.61
CA ALA A 218 9.11 -24.25 -1.65
C ALA A 218 10.15 -23.35 -0.96
N LEU A 219 10.75 -22.41 -1.70
CA LEU A 219 11.68 -21.44 -1.11
C LEU A 219 10.98 -20.52 -0.12
N LYS A 220 9.80 -19.98 -0.47
CA LYS A 220 9.02 -19.10 0.41
C LYS A 220 8.57 -19.83 1.69
N GLN A 221 8.06 -21.06 1.57
CA GLN A 221 7.71 -21.87 2.73
C GLN A 221 8.92 -22.08 3.66
N ARG A 222 10.10 -22.36 3.10
CA ARG A 222 11.33 -22.50 3.89
C ARG A 222 11.72 -21.19 4.57
N GLN A 223 11.60 -20.06 3.88
CA GLN A 223 11.86 -18.74 4.47
C GLN A 223 10.92 -18.46 5.66
N ASP A 224 9.63 -18.72 5.49
CA ASP A 224 8.62 -18.50 6.53
C ASP A 224 8.87 -19.42 7.74
N LEU A 225 9.21 -20.70 7.50
CA LEU A 225 9.60 -21.63 8.58
C LEU A 225 10.89 -21.20 9.29
N ASN A 226 11.88 -20.69 8.55
CA ASN A 226 13.12 -20.19 9.15
C ASN A 226 12.86 -18.98 10.06
N MET A 227 11.80 -18.21 9.83
CA MET A 227 11.45 -17.10 10.71
C MET A 227 11.05 -17.54 12.11
N ILE A 228 10.47 -18.73 12.26
CA ILE A 228 10.20 -19.31 13.59
C ILE A 228 11.53 -19.51 14.34
N THR A 229 12.52 -20.11 13.67
CA THR A 229 13.85 -20.31 14.27
C THR A 229 14.54 -18.99 14.60
N TYR A 230 14.40 -17.98 13.76
CA TYR A 230 14.92 -16.64 14.02
C TYR A 230 14.30 -16.03 15.28
N ILE A 231 12.97 -16.02 15.36
CA ILE A 231 12.24 -15.46 16.51
C ILE A 231 12.59 -16.19 17.80
N LYS A 232 12.67 -17.53 17.78
CA LYS A 232 13.07 -18.35 18.94
C LYS A 232 14.48 -18.04 19.45
N ASN A 233 15.37 -17.55 18.60
CA ASN A 233 16.76 -17.24 18.95
C ASN A 233 17.05 -15.74 19.09
N ILE A 234 16.01 -14.89 19.03
CA ILE A 234 16.20 -13.45 18.94
C ILE A 234 16.90 -12.85 20.16
N ASP A 235 16.64 -13.38 21.36
CA ASP A 235 17.31 -12.95 22.59
C ASP A 235 18.78 -13.40 22.65
N ASN A 236 19.12 -14.51 21.99
CA ASN A 236 20.50 -14.99 21.88
C ASN A 236 21.31 -14.12 20.92
N HIS A 237 20.69 -13.63 19.84
CA HIS A 237 21.30 -12.65 18.94
C HIS A 237 21.59 -11.34 19.66
N ASP A 238 20.65 -10.85 20.46
CA ASP A 238 20.85 -9.67 21.30
C ASP A 238 22.01 -9.81 22.30
N ALA A 239 22.20 -11.00 22.87
CA ALA A 239 23.29 -11.28 23.80
C ALA A 239 24.65 -11.32 23.09
N SER A 240 24.72 -11.94 21.90
CA SER A 240 25.92 -11.98 21.06
C SER A 240 26.34 -10.59 20.58
N ASP A 241 25.39 -9.78 20.11
CA ASP A 241 25.66 -8.40 19.67
C ASP A 241 26.06 -7.51 20.86
N LYS A 242 25.50 -7.75 22.05
CA LYS A 242 25.91 -7.06 23.28
C LYS A 242 27.31 -7.49 23.75
N GLU A 243 27.70 -8.75 23.58
CA GLU A 243 29.07 -9.23 23.86
C GLU A 243 30.10 -8.64 22.89
N GLU A 244 29.77 -8.49 21.60
CA GLU A 244 30.64 -7.86 20.61
C GLU A 244 30.76 -6.33 20.84
N VAL A 245 29.73 -5.69 21.39
CA VAL A 245 29.69 -4.25 21.74
C VAL A 245 30.40 -3.91 23.07
N VAL A 246 30.98 -4.89 23.78
CA VAL A 246 31.87 -4.62 24.94
C VAL A 246 33.28 -4.16 24.51
N LEU A 247 33.50 -3.84 23.22
CA LEU A 247 34.72 -3.19 22.74
C LEU A 247 34.64 -1.65 22.76
N GLY A 248 34.71 -1.05 23.95
CA GLY A 248 35.16 0.33 24.21
C GLY A 248 34.35 1.50 23.61
N LYS A 249 34.39 2.67 24.27
CA LYS A 249 33.66 3.89 23.84
C LYS A 249 33.99 4.37 22.40
N ALA A 250 35.07 3.90 21.80
CA ALA A 250 35.43 4.17 20.40
C ALA A 250 34.62 3.34 19.39
N GLY A 251 34.18 2.11 19.75
CA GLY A 251 33.39 1.24 18.89
C GLY A 251 31.97 1.75 18.65
N LYS A 252 31.39 2.42 19.65
CA LYS A 252 30.03 3.01 19.55
C LYS A 252 29.92 4.11 18.49
N LEU A 253 30.99 4.89 18.28
CA LEU A 253 31.03 5.91 17.24
C LEU A 253 31.23 5.26 15.86
N ALA A 254 32.09 4.24 15.76
CA ALA A 254 32.39 3.55 14.51
C ALA A 254 31.18 2.77 13.96
N ILE A 255 30.43 2.06 14.82
CA ILE A 255 29.24 1.30 14.41
C ILE A 255 28.11 2.23 13.97
N LEU A 256 27.89 3.35 14.68
CA LEU A 256 26.90 4.35 14.27
C LEU A 256 27.29 4.99 12.92
N ILE A 257 28.59 5.24 12.69
CA ILE A 257 29.10 5.76 11.42
C ILE A 257 28.91 4.74 10.29
N VAL A 258 29.12 3.43 10.53
CA VAL A 258 28.90 2.38 9.52
C VAL A 258 27.41 2.25 9.18
N ILE A 259 26.51 2.27 10.17
CA ILE A 259 25.07 2.20 9.94
C ILE A 259 24.57 3.43 9.16
N ILE A 260 25.03 4.63 9.53
CA ILE A 260 24.70 5.86 8.80
C ILE A 260 25.30 5.83 7.38
N ALA A 261 26.53 5.33 7.21
CA ALA A 261 27.17 5.24 5.90
C ALA A 261 26.46 4.25 4.96
N VAL A 262 25.97 3.11 5.46
CA VAL A 262 25.17 2.15 4.69
C VAL A 262 23.81 2.75 4.29
N ILE A 263 23.19 3.54 5.17
CA ILE A 263 21.94 4.26 4.86
C ILE A 263 22.18 5.33 3.78
N ILE A 264 23.27 6.11 3.87
CA ILE A 264 23.59 7.16 2.90
C ILE A 264 24.01 6.56 1.54
N PHE A 265 24.85 5.52 1.52
CA PHE A 265 25.26 4.86 0.26
C PHE A 265 24.13 4.07 -0.39
N GLY A 266 23.23 3.46 0.39
CA GLY A 266 22.01 2.83 -0.13
C GLY A 266 21.08 3.83 -0.82
N ILE A 267 20.99 5.06 -0.33
CA ILE A 267 20.22 6.14 -0.96
C ILE A 267 20.91 6.66 -2.24
N PHE A 268 22.24 6.76 -2.27
CA PHE A 268 22.99 7.24 -3.44
C PHE A 268 23.04 6.22 -4.60
N ALA A 269 23.15 4.92 -4.32
CA ALA A 269 23.17 3.89 -5.36
C ALA A 269 21.83 3.80 -6.12
N ILE A 270 20.71 4.07 -5.46
CA ILE A 270 19.37 4.13 -6.08
C ILE A 270 19.22 5.40 -6.94
N LYS A 271 19.83 6.51 -6.52
CA LYS A 271 19.76 7.79 -7.24
C LYS A 271 20.66 7.83 -8.49
N ALA A 272 21.79 7.11 -8.48
CA ALA A 272 22.69 7.02 -9.63
C ALA A 272 22.22 6.02 -10.72
N THR A 273 21.38 5.04 -10.36
CA THR A 273 20.82 4.06 -11.33
C THR A 273 19.52 4.52 -11.99
N THR A 274 18.96 5.66 -11.58
CA THR A 274 17.72 6.24 -12.15
C THR A 274 17.94 7.49 -13.00
N SER A 275 19.20 7.90 -13.24
CA SER A 275 19.52 9.12 -13.99
C SER A 275 20.41 8.88 -15.22
N ASP A 276 20.20 7.81 -15.99
CA ASP A 276 20.65 7.75 -17.39
C ASP A 276 19.97 6.59 -18.14
N SER A 277 18.70 6.76 -18.52
CA SER A 277 18.14 6.09 -19.69
C SER A 277 16.86 6.78 -20.14
N SER A 278 17.00 7.98 -20.72
CA SER A 278 15.99 8.52 -21.63
C SER A 278 16.62 8.66 -23.01
N SER A 279 15.94 8.05 -23.98
CA SER A 279 16.21 7.88 -25.40
C SER A 279 16.73 9.08 -26.19
N SER A 280 17.49 8.78 -27.25
CA SER A 280 17.17 9.32 -28.59
C SER A 280 17.71 8.40 -29.70
N THR A 281 16.82 7.63 -30.31
CA THR A 281 16.93 7.22 -31.72
C THR A 281 16.67 8.45 -32.59
N VAL A 282 17.42 8.65 -33.69
CA VAL A 282 16.96 9.23 -34.98
C VAL A 282 18.13 9.25 -36.00
N THR A 283 17.93 8.43 -37.04
CA THR A 283 18.28 8.52 -38.47
C THR A 283 19.69 8.71 -39.02
N ALA A 284 19.85 8.01 -40.15
CA ALA A 284 21.00 7.84 -41.01
C ALA A 284 21.44 9.10 -41.74
N ASP A 285 22.75 9.16 -42.02
CA ASP A 285 23.30 9.55 -43.32
C ASP A 285 24.79 9.12 -43.36
N THR A 286 25.14 8.21 -44.25
CA THR A 286 26.53 8.04 -44.69
C THR A 286 26.54 7.95 -46.20
N THR A 287 26.72 9.12 -46.80
CA THR A 287 27.31 9.27 -48.13
C THR A 287 28.77 8.82 -48.04
N ILE A 288 29.13 7.77 -48.78
CA ILE A 288 30.52 7.45 -49.08
C ILE A 288 30.74 7.78 -50.54
N SER A 289 31.54 8.82 -50.77
CA SER A 289 32.21 9.09 -52.02
C SER A 289 33.66 9.43 -51.67
N THR A 290 34.60 8.59 -52.09
CA THR A 290 35.80 8.93 -52.89
C THR A 290 36.82 7.79 -52.85
N THR A 291 37.36 7.46 -54.04
CA THR A 291 38.75 7.04 -54.35
C THR A 291 39.27 5.77 -53.67
N GLU A 292 39.73 4.71 -54.35
CA GLU A 292 40.46 4.57 -55.63
C GLU A 292 39.97 3.36 -56.44
#